data_AF-A0A5E6NH63-F1
#
_entry.id   AF-A0A5E6NH63-F1
#
_cell.length_a   1.000
_cell.length_b   1.000
_cell.length_c   1.000
_cell.angle_alpha   90.00
_cell.angle_beta   90.00
_cell.angle_gamma   90.00
#
_symmetry.space_group_name_H-M   'P 1'
#
loop_
_entity.id
_entity.type
_entity.pdbx_description
1 polymer ?
#
loop_
_entity_poly.entity_id
_entity_poly.type
_entity_poly.pdbx_seq_one_letter_code
_entity_poly.pdbx_strand_id
1 'polypeptide(L)'
;MGSTTGALSIGQGAANYAIPITVPPGISGMKPELSINYNSNSGNGLLGVGFGLGGLSAIHRCSKTIAIDGVKGGVNYDDNDRYCLDGQRLIAISGQNGKSGSEYRTEIETFSRVKFTGNHWTAETKSGQTFEYGNTDDSKIEAQGKSIVRLWAVNKITDASNNAINYIYIEDNTKGEYTLQRINYGNNSVRLTYADRNDTHTSYLAGSKLQQTKRLNNIITYANDNSIRTYDLEYQYYGTPKKSQLTSIQECTNNGRCLPKTKFRWSNKETSFGVNGKQWQANLGGDYNWKNHPTHINGKYSMLIDINGDGLPDRVFDRNPKTDQQGFFVYLNTGDGFDNGKQWQANLGDNWKNRPTNANGENSMLIDINGDGLPDRVFDRNPKTEQKGFFVYLNTGDGFDNGKQWQSSLGGDYNWKNHPTHENGKYSMLIDINGDGLPDRVFDRNPKTDQQGFLSILIQAMALTMANNGKLT
;
A
#
# COMPACT_ATOMS: atom_id res chain seq x y z
N MET A 1 8.43 -17.75 38.98
CA MET A 1 7.66 -18.08 37.77
C MET A 1 7.78 -16.88 36.85
N GLY A 2 8.56 -16.98 35.76
CA GLY A 2 8.74 -15.92 34.77
C GLY A 2 8.03 -16.29 33.46
N SER A 3 7.64 -15.30 32.67
CA SER A 3 7.23 -15.46 31.27
C SER A 3 8.22 -14.72 30.39
N THR A 4 8.29 -15.04 29.09
CA THR A 4 9.10 -14.25 28.15
C THR A 4 8.60 -12.82 28.16
N THR A 5 9.50 -11.87 28.44
CA THR A 5 9.18 -10.45 28.55
C THR A 5 8.59 -9.94 27.23
N GLY A 6 7.53 -9.15 27.30
CA GLY A 6 6.98 -8.43 26.15
C GLY A 6 6.26 -7.15 26.58
N ALA A 7 6.13 -6.21 25.66
CA ALA A 7 5.52 -4.90 25.92
C ALA A 7 4.33 -4.66 24.98
N LEU A 8 3.18 -4.29 25.55
CA LEU A 8 1.99 -3.86 24.81
C LEU A 8 1.97 -2.33 24.72
N SER A 9 1.67 -1.80 23.54
CA SER A 9 1.39 -0.38 23.36
C SER A 9 0.27 -0.16 22.35
N ILE A 10 -0.34 1.01 22.41
CA ILE A 10 -1.31 1.48 21.42
C ILE A 10 -0.69 2.69 20.75
N GLY A 11 -0.63 2.68 19.42
CA GLY A 11 -0.09 3.78 18.62
C GLY A 11 -0.83 3.88 17.30
N GLN A 12 -1.26 5.09 16.93
CA GLN A 12 -2.00 5.35 15.68
C GLN A 12 -3.23 4.43 15.50
N GLY A 13 -3.94 4.10 16.58
CA GLY A 13 -5.10 3.20 16.56
C GLY A 13 -4.77 1.71 16.40
N ALA A 14 -3.49 1.33 16.27
CA ALA A 14 -3.06 -0.05 16.19
C ALA A 14 -2.64 -0.58 17.58
N ALA A 15 -2.99 -1.85 17.85
CA ALA A 15 -2.42 -2.60 18.96
C ALA A 15 -1.04 -3.12 18.55
N ASN A 16 -0.02 -2.84 19.36
CA ASN A 16 1.36 -3.26 19.14
C ASN A 16 1.82 -4.15 20.30
N TYR A 17 2.56 -5.21 20.00
CA TYR A 17 3.19 -6.05 21.02
C TYR A 17 4.60 -6.43 20.59
N ALA A 18 5.60 -6.22 21.44
CA ALA A 18 6.99 -6.52 21.11
C ALA A 18 7.59 -7.52 22.08
N ILE A 19 8.25 -8.56 21.56
CA ILE A 19 8.93 -9.61 22.32
C ILE A 19 10.41 -9.59 21.94
N PRO A 20 11.28 -8.97 22.75
CA PRO A 20 12.70 -8.93 22.46
C PRO A 20 13.32 -10.33 22.52
N ILE A 21 14.19 -10.63 21.57
CA ILE A 21 15.00 -11.84 21.59
C ILE A 21 16.21 -11.56 22.48
N THR A 22 16.34 -12.33 23.56
CA THR A 22 17.47 -12.18 24.48
C THR A 22 18.71 -12.80 23.87
N VAL A 23 19.69 -11.96 23.57
CA VAL A 23 20.98 -12.37 22.99
C VAL A 23 22.12 -12.19 24.00
N PRO A 24 23.16 -13.04 23.98
CA PRO A 24 24.39 -12.79 24.74
C PRO A 24 24.98 -11.39 24.49
N PRO A 25 25.66 -10.78 25.47
CA PRO A 25 26.33 -9.50 25.27
C PRO A 25 27.47 -9.65 24.26
N GLY A 26 27.65 -8.66 23.38
CA GLY A 26 28.83 -8.56 22.53
C GLY A 26 29.87 -7.59 23.09
N ILE A 27 30.97 -7.43 22.35
CA ILE A 27 32.11 -6.59 22.74
C ILE A 27 31.64 -5.14 22.87
N SER A 28 31.98 -4.48 23.97
CA SER A 28 31.58 -3.10 24.27
C SER A 28 30.06 -2.84 24.19
N GLY A 29 29.23 -3.87 24.39
CA GLY A 29 27.77 -3.76 24.33
C GLY A 29 27.18 -3.90 22.91
N MET A 30 28.00 -4.03 21.87
CA MET A 30 27.54 -4.24 20.50
C MET A 30 26.86 -5.61 20.34
N LYS A 31 25.54 -5.60 20.24
CA LYS A 31 24.70 -6.78 20.05
C LYS A 31 23.53 -6.44 19.13
N PRO A 32 22.98 -7.42 18.38
CA PRO A 32 21.78 -7.18 17.59
C PRO A 32 20.55 -6.96 18.48
N GLU A 33 19.68 -6.06 18.07
CA GLU A 33 18.39 -5.80 18.72
C GLU A 33 17.25 -6.45 17.94
N LEU A 34 17.08 -7.77 18.08
CA LEU A 34 16.05 -8.53 17.39
C LEU A 34 14.77 -8.66 18.23
N SER A 35 13.60 -8.58 17.61
CA SER A 35 12.30 -8.73 18.29
C SER A 35 11.26 -9.43 17.42
N ILE A 36 10.29 -10.09 18.05
CA ILE A 36 9.05 -10.51 17.39
C ILE A 36 7.99 -9.45 17.71
N ASN A 37 7.47 -8.81 16.67
CA ASN A 37 6.54 -7.70 16.81
C ASN A 37 5.18 -8.07 16.23
N TYR A 38 4.12 -7.76 16.97
CA TYR A 38 2.75 -7.74 16.52
C TYR A 38 2.33 -6.30 16.25
N ASN A 39 1.59 -6.09 15.17
CA ASN A 39 0.84 -4.87 14.90
C ASN A 39 -0.51 -5.25 14.26
N SER A 40 -1.61 -4.74 14.80
CA SER A 40 -2.96 -5.13 14.34
C SER A 40 -3.30 -4.73 12.92
N ASN A 41 -2.58 -3.75 12.35
CA ASN A 41 -2.77 -3.30 10.96
C ASN A 41 -1.83 -4.03 9.99
N SER A 42 -0.92 -4.87 10.49
CA SER A 42 0.01 -5.62 9.65
C SER A 42 -0.67 -6.83 9.02
N GLY A 43 -0.45 -7.00 7.72
CA GLY A 43 -0.95 -8.13 6.95
C GLY A 43 -0.27 -9.46 7.29
N ASN A 44 -0.40 -10.44 6.40
CA ASN A 44 0.28 -11.72 6.53
C ASN A 44 1.78 -11.55 6.23
N GLY A 45 2.63 -11.96 7.17
CA GLY A 45 4.08 -11.81 7.08
C GLY A 45 4.84 -13.07 7.48
N LEU A 46 6.14 -12.92 7.75
CA LEU A 46 7.09 -14.01 8.00
C LEU A 46 6.72 -14.86 9.22
N LEU A 47 5.94 -14.28 10.14
CA LEU A 47 5.44 -14.92 11.35
C LEU A 47 3.90 -15.01 11.35
N GLY A 48 3.27 -15.01 10.17
CA GLY A 48 1.82 -15.01 10.03
C GLY A 48 1.19 -13.62 10.06
N VAL A 49 -0.14 -13.56 10.13
CA VAL A 49 -0.91 -12.31 10.15
C VAL A 49 -0.55 -11.48 11.37
N GLY A 50 -0.29 -10.19 11.18
CA GLY A 50 0.00 -9.23 12.25
C GLY A 50 1.39 -9.35 12.87
N PHE A 51 2.07 -10.49 12.74
CA PHE A 51 3.38 -10.74 13.33
C PHE A 51 4.53 -10.62 12.32
N GLY A 52 5.60 -9.96 12.73
CA GLY A 52 6.83 -9.78 11.96
C GLY A 52 8.08 -9.87 12.83
N LEU A 53 9.24 -9.90 12.16
CA LEU A 53 10.54 -9.83 12.78
C LEU A 53 11.02 -8.37 12.75
N GLY A 54 11.27 -7.77 13.91
CA GLY A 54 11.82 -6.42 14.03
C GLY A 54 13.30 -6.42 14.38
N GLY A 55 13.96 -5.28 14.20
CA GLY A 55 15.41 -5.16 14.40
C GLY A 55 16.25 -5.34 13.14
N LEU A 56 15.58 -5.43 11.98
CA LEU A 56 16.21 -5.43 10.66
C LEU A 56 16.01 -4.06 10.03
N SER A 57 17.05 -3.58 9.36
CA SER A 57 17.02 -2.33 8.61
C SER A 57 17.28 -2.60 7.14
N ALA A 58 16.64 -1.84 6.26
CA ALA A 58 16.83 -1.95 4.83
C ALA A 58 16.60 -0.62 4.11
N ILE A 59 17.32 -0.43 3.01
CA ILE A 59 17.00 0.60 2.03
C ILE A 59 16.26 -0.09 0.88
N HIS A 60 15.13 0.46 0.46
CA HIS A 60 14.36 -0.08 -0.66
C HIS A 60 13.86 1.04 -1.57
N ARG A 61 13.48 0.66 -2.79
CA ARG A 61 12.79 1.57 -3.70
C ARG A 61 11.37 1.84 -3.19
N CYS A 62 10.93 3.08 -3.28
CA CYS A 62 9.60 3.53 -2.87
C CYS A 62 9.01 4.51 -3.91
N SER A 63 7.71 4.76 -3.79
CA SER A 63 6.95 5.60 -4.71
C SER A 63 7.25 7.09 -4.52
N LYS A 64 7.00 7.89 -5.56
CA LYS A 64 6.89 9.35 -5.46
C LYS A 64 5.57 9.74 -4.82
N THR A 65 5.57 10.85 -4.09
CA THR A 65 4.35 11.43 -3.50
C THR A 65 4.12 12.84 -4.03
N ILE A 66 2.86 13.25 -4.13
CA ILE A 66 2.52 14.62 -4.56
C ILE A 66 3.13 15.66 -3.61
N ALA A 67 3.14 15.38 -2.31
CA ALA A 67 3.64 16.30 -1.28
C ALA A 67 5.14 16.63 -1.45
N ILE A 68 5.96 15.67 -1.88
CA ILE A 68 7.42 15.81 -1.95
C ILE A 68 7.89 16.02 -3.39
N ASP A 69 7.36 15.21 -4.32
CA ASP A 69 7.81 15.16 -5.71
C ASP A 69 6.92 15.98 -6.65
N GLY A 70 5.80 16.55 -6.18
CA GLY A 70 4.82 17.28 -6.99
C GLY A 70 3.96 16.39 -7.89
N VAL A 71 4.25 15.09 -7.93
CA VAL A 71 3.56 14.08 -8.74
C VAL A 71 3.47 12.77 -7.97
N LYS A 72 2.38 12.02 -8.17
CA LYS A 72 2.29 10.62 -7.76
C LYS A 72 3.02 9.75 -8.79
N GLY A 73 3.68 8.69 -8.35
CA GLY A 73 4.35 7.76 -9.27
C GLY A 73 4.84 6.51 -8.55
N GLY A 74 4.59 5.33 -9.12
CA GLY A 74 4.99 4.05 -8.56
C GLY A 74 6.49 3.75 -8.66
N VAL A 75 6.88 2.61 -8.09
CA VAL A 75 8.22 2.02 -8.31
C VAL A 75 8.20 1.30 -9.64
N ASN A 76 9.09 1.66 -10.56
CA ASN A 76 9.19 1.09 -11.91
C ASN A 76 10.46 0.26 -12.14
N TYR A 77 11.38 0.27 -11.17
CA TYR A 77 12.74 -0.26 -11.29
C TYR A 77 13.53 0.47 -12.37
N ASP A 78 13.60 1.79 -12.28
CA ASP A 78 14.36 2.67 -13.17
C ASP A 78 15.03 3.82 -12.40
N ASP A 79 15.55 4.81 -13.12
CA ASP A 79 16.18 6.00 -12.53
C ASP A 79 15.18 7.02 -11.97
N ASN A 80 13.88 6.84 -12.22
CA ASN A 80 12.83 7.71 -11.69
C ASN A 80 12.42 7.32 -10.27
N ASP A 81 12.76 6.11 -9.84
CA ASP A 81 12.43 5.62 -8.51
C ASP A 81 13.05 6.44 -7.39
N ARG A 82 12.40 6.31 -6.24
CA ARG A 82 12.77 6.95 -5.00
C ARG A 82 13.27 5.90 -4.01
N TYR A 83 14.03 6.34 -3.02
CA TYR A 83 14.61 5.45 -2.01
C TYR A 83 14.06 5.79 -0.63
N CYS A 84 13.86 4.75 0.17
CA CYS A 84 13.40 4.85 1.54
C CYS A 84 14.27 3.96 2.44
N LEU A 85 14.70 4.51 3.57
CA LEU A 85 15.39 3.80 4.65
C LEU A 85 14.35 3.46 5.71
N ASP A 86 14.08 2.17 5.93
CA ASP A 86 13.09 1.70 6.91
C ASP A 86 11.71 2.35 6.74
N GLY A 87 11.29 2.53 5.49
CA GLY A 87 10.05 3.20 5.11
C GLY A 87 10.12 4.73 5.08
N GLN A 88 11.20 5.34 5.60
CA GLN A 88 11.37 6.78 5.61
C GLN A 88 12.05 7.30 4.34
N ARG A 89 11.47 8.32 3.72
CA ARG A 89 11.95 8.86 2.44
C ARG A 89 13.38 9.40 2.54
N LEU A 90 14.25 9.00 1.62
CA LEU A 90 15.59 9.56 1.44
C LEU A 90 15.58 10.69 0.39
N ILE A 91 16.05 11.86 0.80
CA ILE A 91 16.17 13.08 -0.02
C ILE A 91 17.64 13.29 -0.37
N ALA A 92 17.96 13.30 -1.67
CA ALA A 92 19.31 13.57 -2.14
C ALA A 92 19.67 15.03 -1.86
N ILE A 93 20.75 15.26 -1.10
CA ILE A 93 21.25 16.60 -0.76
C ILE A 93 22.52 16.95 -1.55
N SER A 94 23.20 15.95 -2.13
CA SER A 94 24.32 16.14 -3.05
C SER A 94 24.41 14.97 -4.04
N GLY A 95 24.97 15.24 -5.23
CA GLY A 95 24.98 14.29 -6.33
C GLY A 95 23.60 14.10 -6.99
N GLN A 96 23.52 13.20 -7.97
CA GLN A 96 22.27 12.85 -8.64
C GLN A 96 21.60 11.67 -7.93
N ASN A 97 20.29 11.76 -7.69
CA ASN A 97 19.50 10.69 -7.08
C ASN A 97 19.73 9.33 -7.78
N GLY A 98 19.96 8.28 -7.00
CA GLY A 98 20.25 6.93 -7.46
C GLY A 98 21.61 6.75 -8.14
N LYS A 99 22.50 7.76 -8.16
CA LYS A 99 23.83 7.66 -8.79
C LYS A 99 24.95 7.54 -7.76
N SER A 100 26.05 6.92 -8.17
CA SER A 100 27.23 6.76 -7.32
C SER A 100 27.73 8.11 -6.79
N GLY A 101 28.07 8.15 -5.49
CA GLY A 101 28.54 9.34 -4.80
C GLY A 101 27.43 10.25 -4.29
N SER A 102 26.15 9.93 -4.50
CA SER A 102 25.04 10.72 -3.95
C SER A 102 24.93 10.56 -2.44
N GLU A 103 24.62 11.68 -1.76
CA GLU A 103 24.39 11.76 -0.33
C GLU A 103 22.94 12.14 -0.03
N TYR A 104 22.37 11.55 1.01
CA TYR A 104 20.96 11.67 1.37
C TYR A 104 20.79 12.01 2.84
N ARG A 105 19.62 12.57 3.16
CA ARG A 105 19.03 12.65 4.49
C ARG A 105 17.63 12.06 4.49
N THR A 106 17.15 11.67 5.66
CA THR A 106 15.75 11.28 5.83
C THR A 106 14.86 12.52 5.80
N GLU A 107 13.67 12.43 5.20
CA GLU A 107 12.71 13.55 5.12
C GLU A 107 12.38 14.14 6.49
N ILE A 108 12.03 13.29 7.46
CA ILE A 108 12.08 13.64 8.88
C ILE A 108 13.50 13.32 9.33
N GLU A 109 14.27 14.36 9.63
CA GLU A 109 15.70 14.27 9.88
C GLU A 109 16.02 13.42 11.11
N THR A 110 16.95 12.47 10.93
CA THR A 110 17.47 11.58 11.98
C THR A 110 18.91 11.93 12.36
N PHE A 111 19.52 12.87 11.64
CA PHE A 111 20.93 13.24 11.64
C PHE A 111 21.85 12.09 11.19
N SER A 112 21.31 11.17 10.38
CA SER A 112 22.09 10.11 9.75
C SER A 112 22.61 10.57 8.40
N ARG A 113 23.90 10.33 8.13
CA ARG A 113 24.51 10.59 6.82
C ARG A 113 24.42 9.33 5.97
N VAL A 114 23.57 9.34 4.96
CA VAL A 114 23.35 8.19 4.07
C VAL A 114 24.04 8.43 2.72
N LYS A 115 24.81 7.47 2.21
CA LYS A 115 25.52 7.58 0.93
C LYS A 115 25.29 6.37 0.06
N PHE A 116 25.19 6.58 -1.25
CA PHE A 116 25.14 5.50 -2.24
C PHE A 116 26.46 5.41 -3.00
N THR A 117 27.07 4.23 -3.02
CA THR A 117 28.34 4.00 -3.73
C THR A 117 28.16 3.65 -5.21
N GLY A 118 26.91 3.50 -5.66
CA GLY A 118 26.59 2.95 -6.98
C GLY A 118 26.30 1.45 -6.95
N ASN A 119 26.66 0.77 -5.86
CA ASN A 119 26.40 -0.66 -5.67
C ASN A 119 25.71 -0.96 -4.34
N HIS A 120 26.21 -0.37 -3.25
CA HIS A 120 25.70 -0.54 -1.89
C HIS A 120 25.49 0.82 -1.22
N TRP A 121 24.87 0.81 -0.04
CA TRP A 121 24.64 2.02 0.73
C TRP A 121 25.39 1.97 2.05
N THR A 122 25.76 3.15 2.55
CA THR A 122 26.21 3.32 3.93
C THR A 122 25.35 4.35 4.65
N ALA A 123 25.07 4.13 5.93
CA ALA A 123 24.44 5.11 6.81
C ALA A 123 25.24 5.27 8.08
N GLU A 124 25.77 6.46 8.32
CA GLU A 124 26.45 6.82 9.56
C GLU A 124 25.47 7.54 10.48
N THR A 125 25.25 6.99 11.66
CA THR A 125 24.31 7.53 12.64
C THR A 125 24.99 8.56 13.54
N LYS A 126 24.20 9.41 14.20
CA LYS A 126 24.69 10.33 15.23
C LYS A 126 25.36 9.65 16.43
N SER A 127 25.11 8.35 16.65
CA SER A 127 25.76 7.56 17.69
C SER A 127 27.16 7.07 17.29
N GLY A 128 27.61 7.37 16.07
CA GLY A 128 28.91 6.94 15.55
C GLY A 128 28.92 5.49 15.04
N GLN A 129 27.74 4.90 14.82
CA GLN A 129 27.63 3.60 14.16
C GLN A 129 27.57 3.76 12.65
N THR A 130 28.18 2.84 11.91
CA THR A 130 28.08 2.76 10.46
C THR A 130 27.32 1.50 10.07
N PHE A 131 26.25 1.67 9.31
CA PHE A 131 25.45 0.61 8.73
C PHE A 131 25.84 0.46 7.25
N GLU A 132 26.11 -0.76 6.81
CA GLU A 132 26.34 -1.12 5.42
C GLU A 132 25.14 -1.93 4.93
N TYR A 133 24.60 -1.58 3.75
CA TYR A 133 23.43 -2.21 3.15
C TYR A 133 23.74 -2.72 1.75
N GLY A 134 23.50 -4.01 1.50
CA GLY A 134 23.72 -4.63 0.20
C GLY A 134 25.19 -4.65 -0.23
N ASN A 135 26.13 -4.70 0.71
CA ASN A 135 27.55 -4.86 0.40
C ASN A 135 27.98 -6.34 0.29
N THR A 136 27.04 -7.27 0.41
CA THR A 136 27.21 -8.69 0.11
C THR A 136 26.15 -9.12 -0.91
N ASP A 137 26.39 -10.22 -1.62
CA ASP A 137 25.44 -10.65 -2.66
C ASP A 137 24.09 -11.06 -2.07
N ASP A 138 24.08 -11.73 -0.91
CA ASP A 138 22.87 -12.15 -0.20
C ASP A 138 22.07 -11.00 0.46
N SER A 139 22.58 -9.77 0.41
CA SER A 139 21.90 -8.59 0.95
C SER A 139 21.45 -7.60 -0.13
N LYS A 140 21.60 -7.96 -1.41
CA LYS A 140 21.14 -7.17 -2.57
C LYS A 140 20.03 -7.92 -3.27
N ILE A 141 18.80 -7.69 -2.82
CA ILE A 141 17.66 -8.40 -3.39
C ILE A 141 17.29 -7.76 -4.72
N GLU A 142 17.43 -8.48 -5.84
CA GLU A 142 16.97 -8.00 -7.14
C GLU A 142 15.46 -8.15 -7.35
N ALA A 143 14.93 -7.30 -8.23
CA ALA A 143 13.61 -7.47 -8.78
C ALA A 143 13.60 -8.71 -9.68
N GLN A 144 12.77 -9.71 -9.35
CA GLN A 144 12.69 -10.96 -10.11
C GLN A 144 12.52 -10.68 -11.62
N GLY A 145 13.36 -11.30 -12.44
CA GLY A 145 13.38 -11.11 -13.89
C GLY A 145 14.12 -9.86 -14.37
N LYS A 146 14.78 -9.11 -13.49
CA LYS A 146 15.59 -7.92 -13.82
C LYS A 146 16.96 -8.01 -13.12
N SER A 147 17.93 -7.22 -13.59
CA SER A 147 19.24 -7.03 -12.95
C SER A 147 19.27 -5.83 -11.98
N ILE A 148 18.10 -5.32 -11.61
CA ILE A 148 17.95 -4.09 -10.84
C ILE A 148 17.62 -4.46 -9.40
N VAL A 149 18.44 -3.97 -8.46
CA VAL A 149 18.23 -4.18 -7.03
C VAL A 149 16.96 -3.44 -6.57
N ARG A 150 16.05 -4.17 -5.92
CA ARG A 150 14.81 -3.63 -5.33
C ARG A 150 14.97 -3.26 -3.86
N LEU A 151 15.85 -3.96 -3.15
CA LEU A 151 16.06 -3.82 -1.71
C LEU A 151 17.51 -4.15 -1.35
N TRP A 152 18.13 -3.29 -0.54
CA TRP A 152 19.44 -3.49 0.08
C TRP A 152 19.23 -3.72 1.58
N ALA A 153 19.37 -4.96 2.03
CA ALA A 153 19.27 -5.32 3.44
C ALA A 153 20.56 -4.94 4.18
N VAL A 154 20.47 -4.59 5.47
CA VAL A 154 21.67 -4.34 6.28
C VAL A 154 22.50 -5.62 6.33
N ASN A 155 23.75 -5.57 5.88
CA ASN A 155 24.66 -6.71 5.95
C ASN A 155 25.67 -6.57 7.09
N LYS A 156 25.94 -5.33 7.54
CA LYS A 156 26.92 -5.08 8.59
C LYS A 156 26.64 -3.79 9.36
N ILE A 157 26.86 -3.81 10.66
CA ILE A 157 26.86 -2.63 11.54
C ILE A 157 28.18 -2.60 12.30
N THR A 158 28.89 -1.48 12.26
CA THR A 158 30.13 -1.26 13.01
C THR A 158 30.01 -0.08 13.97
N ASP A 159 30.64 -0.18 15.13
CA ASP A 159 30.85 0.97 16.02
C ASP A 159 32.18 1.70 15.70
N ALA A 160 32.43 2.81 16.39
CA ALA A 160 33.67 3.59 16.26
C ALA A 160 34.94 2.83 16.69
N SER A 161 34.81 1.70 17.38
CA SER A 161 35.92 0.83 17.80
C SER A 161 36.11 -0.37 16.86
N ASN A 162 35.41 -0.39 15.72
CA ASN A 162 35.38 -1.48 14.74
C ASN A 162 34.81 -2.81 15.26
N ASN A 163 34.03 -2.82 16.35
CA ASN A 163 33.23 -3.99 16.71
C ASN A 163 32.09 -4.12 15.68
N ALA A 164 31.89 -5.32 15.15
CA ALA A 164 30.97 -5.56 14.05
C ALA A 164 29.84 -6.55 14.40
N ILE A 165 28.66 -6.28 13.85
CA ILE A 165 27.53 -7.21 13.75
C ILE A 165 27.32 -7.48 12.27
N ASN A 166 27.36 -8.74 11.83
CA ASN A 166 27.18 -9.15 10.45
C ASN A 166 25.88 -9.94 10.29
N TYR A 167 25.14 -9.66 9.22
CA TYR A 167 23.84 -10.26 8.91
C TYR A 167 23.98 -11.07 7.62
N ILE A 168 23.51 -12.31 7.65
CA ILE A 168 23.60 -13.27 6.55
C ILE A 168 22.20 -13.75 6.21
N TYR A 169 21.88 -13.75 4.93
CA TYR A 169 20.56 -14.03 4.39
C TYR A 169 20.60 -15.24 3.44
N ILE A 170 19.42 -15.77 3.15
CA ILE A 170 19.18 -16.70 2.05
C ILE A 170 18.22 -16.00 1.09
N GLU A 171 18.60 -15.95 -0.17
CA GLU A 171 17.80 -15.40 -1.26
C GLU A 171 17.24 -16.52 -2.15
N ASP A 172 16.04 -16.28 -2.69
CA ASP A 172 15.46 -17.06 -3.78
C ASP A 172 14.99 -16.08 -4.87
N ASN A 173 15.92 -15.75 -5.78
CA ASN A 173 15.69 -14.80 -6.86
C ASN A 173 14.62 -15.25 -7.86
N THR A 174 14.30 -16.55 -7.92
CA THR A 174 13.20 -17.05 -8.76
C THR A 174 11.83 -16.69 -8.19
N LYS A 175 11.76 -16.51 -6.87
CA LYS A 175 10.57 -16.14 -6.12
C LYS A 175 10.57 -14.67 -5.69
N GLY A 176 11.70 -13.97 -5.82
CA GLY A 176 11.90 -12.64 -5.24
C GLY A 176 11.83 -12.65 -3.70
N GLU A 177 12.07 -13.80 -3.06
CA GLU A 177 11.99 -14.01 -1.61
C GLU A 177 13.39 -13.91 -0.99
N TYR A 178 13.49 -13.44 0.25
CA TYR A 178 14.72 -13.51 1.03
C TYR A 178 14.39 -13.66 2.52
N THR A 179 15.30 -14.27 3.29
CA THR A 179 15.13 -14.53 4.72
C THR A 179 16.44 -14.36 5.47
N LEU A 180 16.40 -13.78 6.68
CA LEU A 180 17.58 -13.72 7.54
C LEU A 180 17.92 -15.12 8.06
N GLN A 181 19.11 -15.61 7.78
CA GLN A 181 19.58 -16.91 8.25
C GLN A 181 20.33 -16.79 9.58
N ARG A 182 21.26 -15.84 9.67
CA ARG A 182 22.21 -15.76 10.78
C ARG A 182 22.68 -14.33 11.02
N ILE A 183 22.89 -14.00 12.30
CA ILE A 183 23.58 -12.79 12.74
C ILE A 183 24.83 -13.21 13.52
N ASN A 184 26.01 -12.68 13.18
CA ASN A 184 27.28 -12.95 13.87
C ASN A 184 27.82 -11.66 14.51
N TYR A 185 28.24 -11.74 15.78
CA TYR A 185 28.81 -10.60 16.50
C TYR A 185 29.70 -11.08 17.65
N GLY A 186 30.93 -10.56 17.76
CA GLY A 186 31.94 -11.13 18.65
C GLY A 186 32.10 -12.65 18.41
N ASN A 187 31.98 -13.45 19.47
CA ASN A 187 31.95 -14.93 19.37
C ASN A 187 30.53 -15.51 19.47
N ASN A 188 29.51 -14.68 19.30
CA ASN A 188 28.11 -15.05 19.48
C ASN A 188 27.38 -15.08 18.12
N SER A 189 26.27 -15.80 18.06
CA SER A 189 25.39 -15.76 16.90
C SER A 189 23.91 -15.89 17.25
N VAL A 190 23.05 -15.38 16.38
CA VAL A 190 21.61 -15.66 16.34
C VAL A 190 21.33 -16.41 15.05
N ARG A 191 20.58 -17.51 15.09
CA ARG A 191 20.28 -18.35 13.93
C ARG A 191 18.78 -18.57 13.83
N LEU A 192 18.24 -18.41 12.63
CA LEU A 192 16.81 -18.52 12.37
C LEU A 192 16.57 -19.70 11.42
N THR A 193 15.53 -20.48 11.69
CA THR A 193 15.09 -21.55 10.79
C THR A 193 13.68 -21.32 10.32
N TYR A 194 13.37 -21.77 9.11
CA TYR A 194 12.09 -21.54 8.45
C TYR A 194 11.47 -22.85 8.00
N ALA A 195 10.14 -22.89 8.01
CA ALA A 195 9.34 -23.95 7.43
C ALA A 195 8.60 -23.43 6.20
N ASP A 196 8.25 -24.34 5.29
CA ASP A 196 7.29 -24.04 4.23
C ASP A 196 5.91 -23.74 4.83
N ARG A 197 5.16 -22.85 4.17
CA ARG A 197 3.82 -22.45 4.58
C ARG A 197 2.77 -22.82 3.55
N ASN A 198 1.58 -23.20 4.01
CA ASN A 198 0.46 -23.58 3.14
C ASN A 198 -0.33 -22.38 2.61
N ASP A 199 -0.16 -21.22 3.23
CA ASP A 199 -0.79 -19.95 2.87
C ASP A 199 0.15 -19.05 2.07
N THR A 200 0.84 -19.64 1.07
CA THR A 200 1.76 -18.92 0.19
C THR A 200 1.07 -17.71 -0.43
N HIS A 201 1.74 -16.57 -0.40
CA HIS A 201 1.27 -15.33 -1.01
C HIS A 201 2.17 -14.96 -2.18
N THR A 202 1.57 -14.52 -3.29
CA THR A 202 2.30 -13.99 -4.45
C THR A 202 1.75 -12.61 -4.76
N SER A 203 2.66 -11.68 -4.97
CA SER A 203 2.38 -10.31 -5.39
C SER A 203 3.33 -9.92 -6.52
N TYR A 204 3.03 -8.81 -7.18
CA TYR A 204 3.85 -8.25 -8.23
C TYR A 204 4.07 -6.77 -7.96
N LEU A 205 5.27 -6.29 -8.27
CA LEU A 205 5.60 -4.87 -8.27
C LEU A 205 6.35 -4.59 -9.58
N ALA A 206 5.85 -3.66 -10.40
CA ALA A 206 6.42 -3.34 -11.73
C ALA A 206 6.80 -4.56 -12.59
N GLY A 207 5.91 -5.56 -12.60
CA GLY A 207 6.06 -6.81 -13.36
C GLY A 207 6.96 -7.86 -12.71
N SER A 208 7.68 -7.54 -11.64
CA SER A 208 8.54 -8.49 -10.93
C SER A 208 7.77 -9.22 -9.84
N LYS A 209 7.92 -10.55 -9.79
CA LYS A 209 7.23 -11.42 -8.84
C LYS A 209 7.87 -11.37 -7.45
N LEU A 210 7.02 -11.34 -6.43
CA LEU A 210 7.39 -11.45 -5.02
C LEU A 210 6.53 -12.53 -4.38
N GLN A 211 7.16 -13.59 -3.88
CA GLN A 211 6.48 -14.66 -3.17
C GLN A 211 6.92 -14.74 -1.72
N GLN A 212 6.02 -15.24 -0.90
CA GLN A 212 6.28 -15.60 0.47
C GLN A 212 5.92 -17.07 0.68
N THR A 213 6.93 -17.92 0.62
CA THR A 213 6.82 -19.38 0.75
C THR A 213 7.31 -19.89 2.11
N LYS A 214 8.09 -19.07 2.82
CA LYS A 214 8.65 -19.40 4.13
C LYS A 214 7.92 -18.71 5.28
N ARG A 215 7.92 -19.39 6.43
CA ARG A 215 7.47 -18.87 7.73
C ARG A 215 8.49 -19.23 8.80
N LEU A 216 8.80 -18.30 9.70
CA LEU A 216 9.78 -18.51 10.75
C LEU A 216 9.33 -19.64 11.68
N ASN A 217 10.21 -20.61 11.90
CA ASN A 217 9.94 -21.78 12.72
C ASN A 217 10.54 -21.63 14.12
N ASN A 218 11.82 -21.26 14.21
CA ASN A 218 12.47 -20.96 15.50
C ASN A 218 13.62 -19.96 15.36
N ILE A 219 14.02 -19.40 16.51
CA ILE A 219 15.21 -18.57 16.68
C ILE A 219 16.07 -19.19 17.77
N ILE A 220 17.36 -19.39 17.51
CA ILE A 220 18.32 -19.93 18.48
C ILE A 220 19.47 -18.95 18.67
N THR A 221 19.82 -18.68 19.92
CA THR A 221 20.96 -17.82 20.28
C THR A 221 22.12 -18.66 20.77
N TYR A 222 23.33 -18.25 20.42
CA TYR A 222 24.57 -18.97 20.68
C TYR A 222 25.63 -18.06 21.29
N ALA A 223 26.41 -18.60 22.21
CA ALA A 223 27.64 -18.00 22.71
C ALA A 223 28.81 -18.99 22.54
N ASN A 224 29.87 -18.58 21.84
CA ASN A 224 31.00 -19.45 21.47
C ASN A 224 30.49 -20.78 20.86
N ASP A 225 29.58 -20.69 19.89
CA ASP A 225 28.90 -21.82 19.24
C ASP A 225 28.08 -22.79 20.12
N ASN A 226 27.98 -22.54 21.43
CA ASN A 226 27.08 -23.27 22.31
C ASN A 226 25.69 -22.61 22.31
N SER A 227 24.63 -23.38 22.07
CA SER A 227 23.27 -22.85 22.16
C SER A 227 22.99 -22.42 23.60
N ILE A 228 22.28 -21.31 23.76
CA ILE A 228 21.96 -20.71 25.07
C ILE A 228 20.44 -20.65 25.25
N ARG A 229 19.72 -20.12 24.26
CA ARG A 229 18.25 -20.04 24.25
C ARG A 229 17.68 -20.41 22.89
N THR A 230 16.50 -21.01 22.92
CA THR A 230 15.65 -21.28 21.75
C THR A 230 14.30 -20.62 21.96
N TYR A 231 13.77 -20.02 20.90
CA TYR A 231 12.41 -19.50 20.81
C TYR A 231 11.67 -20.30 19.73
N ASP A 232 10.79 -21.19 20.15
CA ASP A 232 9.99 -22.05 19.27
C ASP A 232 8.61 -21.42 19.02
N LEU A 233 8.20 -21.37 17.75
CA LEU A 233 6.96 -20.70 17.31
C LEU A 233 5.92 -21.74 16.87
N GLU A 234 4.71 -21.63 17.40
CA GLU A 234 3.58 -22.48 17.01
C GLU A 234 2.50 -21.68 16.30
N TYR A 235 1.82 -22.34 15.35
CA TYR A 235 0.87 -21.67 14.47
C TYR A 235 -0.41 -22.49 14.30
N GLN A 236 -1.49 -21.78 13.99
CA GLN A 236 -2.71 -22.35 13.41
C GLN A 236 -2.97 -21.77 12.02
N TYR A 237 -3.82 -22.45 11.25
CA TYR A 237 -4.32 -21.96 9.97
C TYR A 237 -5.82 -21.69 10.09
N TYR A 238 -6.24 -20.44 9.92
CA TYR A 238 -7.64 -20.03 10.09
C TYR A 238 -8.05 -18.97 9.06
N GLY A 239 -9.36 -18.85 8.82
CA GLY A 239 -9.97 -17.87 7.91
C GLY A 239 -10.21 -18.40 6.49
N THR A 240 -10.82 -17.57 5.66
CA THR A 240 -11.10 -17.85 4.24
C THR A 240 -10.64 -16.65 3.39
N PRO A 241 -9.54 -16.75 2.64
CA PRO A 241 -8.62 -17.90 2.57
C PRO A 241 -7.87 -18.13 3.89
N LYS A 242 -7.45 -19.38 4.16
CA LYS A 242 -6.70 -19.73 5.37
C LYS A 242 -5.38 -18.99 5.43
N LYS A 243 -5.07 -18.39 6.58
CA LYS A 243 -3.80 -17.70 6.87
C LYS A 243 -3.14 -18.26 8.12
N SER A 244 -1.81 -18.19 8.16
CA SER A 244 -1.01 -18.51 9.34
C SER A 244 -1.26 -17.49 10.44
N GLN A 245 -1.59 -17.97 11.64
CA GLN A 245 -1.75 -17.19 12.86
C GLN A 245 -0.82 -17.76 13.93
N LEU A 246 0.08 -16.94 14.48
CA LEU A 246 0.95 -17.35 15.58
C LEU A 246 0.11 -17.61 16.84
N THR A 247 0.20 -18.81 17.42
CA THR A 247 -0.59 -19.22 18.60
C THR A 247 0.25 -19.28 19.86
N SER A 248 1.55 -19.56 19.75
CA SER A 248 2.44 -19.46 20.90
C SER A 248 3.89 -19.23 20.53
N ILE A 249 4.64 -18.68 21.49
CA ILE A 249 6.10 -18.68 21.52
C ILE A 249 6.53 -19.36 22.82
N GLN A 250 7.50 -20.27 22.72
CA GLN A 250 8.13 -20.88 23.89
C GLN A 250 9.61 -20.57 23.93
N GLU A 251 10.07 -20.03 25.06
CA GLU A 251 11.48 -19.81 25.32
C GLU A 251 12.05 -20.95 26.18
N CYS A 252 13.11 -21.59 25.71
CA CYS A 252 13.79 -22.68 26.40
C CYS A 252 15.30 -22.42 26.50
N THR A 253 15.93 -22.88 27.57
CA THR A 253 17.38 -22.97 27.67
C THR A 253 17.89 -24.23 26.99
N ASN A 254 19.19 -24.26 26.68
CA ASN A 254 19.85 -25.38 26.00
C ASN A 254 19.75 -26.76 26.71
N ASN A 255 19.46 -26.78 28.01
CA ASN A 255 19.23 -28.01 28.79
C ASN A 255 17.75 -28.44 28.84
N GLY A 256 16.89 -27.89 27.97
CA GLY A 256 15.49 -28.26 27.85
C GLY A 256 14.55 -27.66 28.91
N ARG A 257 15.03 -26.77 29.78
CA ARG A 257 14.16 -26.05 30.71
C ARG A 257 13.47 -24.91 29.98
N CYS A 258 12.14 -24.95 29.94
CA CYS A 258 11.34 -23.97 29.24
C CYS A 258 10.54 -23.07 30.18
N LEU A 259 10.41 -21.80 29.81
CA LEU A 259 9.38 -20.94 30.38
C LEU A 259 7.99 -21.42 29.91
N PRO A 260 6.93 -21.09 30.65
CA PRO A 260 5.57 -21.25 30.15
C PRO A 260 5.39 -20.56 28.80
N LYS A 261 4.69 -21.20 27.87
CA LYS A 261 4.38 -20.64 26.55
C LYS A 261 3.64 -19.31 26.68
N THR A 262 4.11 -18.28 25.99
CA THR A 262 3.33 -17.07 25.74
C THR A 262 2.31 -17.39 24.67
N LYS A 263 1.02 -17.35 25.02
CA LYS A 263 -0.08 -17.78 24.14
C LYS A 263 -0.82 -16.58 23.55
N PHE A 264 -1.11 -16.64 22.25
CA PHE A 264 -1.94 -15.66 21.54
C PHE A 264 -3.28 -16.30 21.18
N ARG A 265 -4.36 -15.55 21.41
CA ARG A 265 -5.72 -15.95 21.04
C ARG A 265 -6.23 -14.98 19.98
N TRP A 266 -6.87 -15.53 18.96
CA TRP A 266 -7.36 -14.78 17.80
C TRP A 266 -8.88 -14.65 17.85
N SER A 267 -9.39 -13.48 17.45
CA SER A 267 -10.84 -13.25 17.27
C SER A 267 -11.29 -13.87 15.95
N ASN A 268 -11.41 -15.19 15.96
CA ASN A 268 -11.84 -16.02 14.85
C ASN A 268 -13.38 -16.08 14.83
N LYS A 269 -14.02 -14.97 14.44
CA LYS A 269 -15.48 -14.91 14.29
C LYS A 269 -15.83 -15.19 12.83
N GLU A 270 -16.54 -16.27 12.58
CA GLU A 270 -17.18 -16.47 11.27
C GLU A 270 -18.18 -15.32 11.07
N THR A 271 -17.88 -14.43 10.12
CA THR A 271 -18.81 -13.37 9.73
C THR A 271 -19.94 -14.00 8.94
N SER A 272 -21.09 -14.19 9.56
CA SER A 272 -22.34 -14.53 8.89
C SER A 272 -23.26 -13.32 8.84
N PHE A 273 -24.13 -13.27 7.84
CA PHE A 273 -25.26 -12.34 7.87
C PHE A 273 -26.20 -12.77 8.99
N GLY A 274 -26.41 -11.88 9.96
CA GLY A 274 -27.46 -12.07 10.96
C GLY A 274 -28.82 -12.07 10.27
N VAL A 275 -29.76 -12.87 10.77
CA VAL A 275 -31.13 -12.94 10.22
C VAL A 275 -31.98 -11.70 10.55
N ASN A 276 -31.52 -10.87 11.48
CA ASN A 276 -32.20 -9.64 11.90
C ASN A 276 -31.51 -8.43 11.28
N GLY A 277 -32.02 -7.96 10.13
CA GLY A 277 -31.57 -6.71 9.52
C GLY A 277 -32.06 -5.50 10.32
N LYS A 278 -31.20 -4.50 10.53
CA LYS A 278 -31.62 -3.16 10.99
C LYS A 278 -32.07 -2.37 9.77
N GLN A 279 -33.24 -1.73 9.84
CA GLN A 279 -33.67 -0.79 8.82
C GLN A 279 -32.89 0.53 8.98
N TRP A 280 -31.99 0.84 8.05
CA TRP A 280 -31.18 2.07 8.05
C TRP A 280 -31.90 3.28 7.47
N GLN A 281 -32.95 3.04 6.68
CA GLN A 281 -33.77 4.11 6.09
C GLN A 281 -35.21 3.64 5.89
N ALA A 282 -36.16 4.54 6.18
CA ALA A 282 -37.56 4.34 5.85
C ALA A 282 -37.76 4.28 4.33
N ASN A 283 -38.85 3.63 3.89
CA ASN A 283 -39.23 3.61 2.48
C ASN A 283 -39.41 5.05 1.95
N LEU A 284 -38.69 5.40 0.89
CA LEU A 284 -38.74 6.73 0.28
C LEU A 284 -39.93 6.91 -0.71
N GLY A 285 -40.77 5.89 -0.89
CA GLY A 285 -41.96 5.90 -1.74
C GLY A 285 -41.66 5.82 -3.25
N GLY A 286 -42.71 5.94 -4.08
CA GLY A 286 -42.65 6.01 -5.55
C GLY A 286 -43.03 4.70 -6.29
N ASP A 287 -43.67 4.84 -7.46
CA ASP A 287 -44.16 3.73 -8.30
C ASP A 287 -43.04 2.90 -8.93
N TYR A 288 -41.85 3.49 -9.06
CA TYR A 288 -40.62 2.82 -9.47
C TYR A 288 -39.67 2.77 -8.28
N ASN A 289 -39.40 1.57 -7.76
CA ASN A 289 -38.70 1.36 -6.49
C ASN A 289 -37.21 1.79 -6.49
N TRP A 290 -36.69 2.44 -7.55
CA TRP A 290 -35.28 2.87 -7.70
C TRP A 290 -34.76 3.61 -6.46
N LYS A 291 -35.63 4.40 -5.80
CA LYS A 291 -35.33 5.15 -4.58
C LYS A 291 -34.90 4.27 -3.39
N ASN A 292 -35.25 2.99 -3.36
CA ASN A 292 -34.91 2.07 -2.26
C ASN A 292 -33.90 0.97 -2.66
N HIS A 293 -33.38 0.98 -3.89
CA HIS A 293 -32.30 0.06 -4.25
C HIS A 293 -30.95 0.57 -3.71
N PRO A 294 -30.09 -0.31 -3.16
CA PRO A 294 -28.70 0.02 -2.86
C PRO A 294 -27.97 0.53 -4.09
N THR A 295 -28.17 -0.15 -5.24
CA THR A 295 -27.72 0.29 -6.56
C THR A 295 -28.80 -0.03 -7.59
N HIS A 296 -29.14 0.93 -8.45
CA HIS A 296 -30.14 0.75 -9.49
C HIS A 296 -29.56 0.95 -10.89
N ILE A 297 -29.67 -0.07 -11.75
CA ILE A 297 -29.12 -0.09 -13.14
C ILE A 297 -27.69 0.45 -13.16
N ASN A 298 -26.77 -0.22 -12.43
CA ASN A 298 -25.35 0.16 -12.34
C ASN A 298 -25.10 1.63 -11.94
N GLY A 299 -25.94 2.22 -11.07
CA GLY A 299 -25.77 3.59 -10.61
C GLY A 299 -26.43 4.63 -11.52
N LYS A 300 -27.45 4.27 -12.30
CA LYS A 300 -28.18 5.21 -13.16
C LYS A 300 -29.02 6.22 -12.37
N TYR A 301 -29.68 5.77 -11.30
CA TYR A 301 -30.52 6.63 -10.44
C TYR A 301 -30.03 6.69 -9.00
N SER A 302 -29.48 5.57 -8.49
CA SER A 302 -28.94 5.47 -7.14
C SER A 302 -27.77 4.49 -7.09
N MET A 303 -26.81 4.76 -6.21
CA MET A 303 -25.80 3.77 -5.79
C MET A 303 -25.32 4.02 -4.37
N LEU A 304 -24.65 3.01 -3.82
CA LEU A 304 -23.79 3.14 -2.65
C LEU A 304 -22.34 3.34 -3.10
N ILE A 305 -21.72 4.42 -2.64
CA ILE A 305 -20.29 4.72 -2.82
C ILE A 305 -19.82 5.57 -1.66
N ASP A 306 -18.62 5.32 -1.15
CA ASP A 306 -17.95 6.22 -0.22
C ASP A 306 -17.53 7.48 -0.99
N ILE A 307 -18.31 8.55 -0.90
CA ILE A 307 -18.12 9.76 -1.73
C ILE A 307 -17.35 10.86 -0.99
N ASN A 308 -17.26 10.76 0.33
CA ASN A 308 -16.54 11.69 1.20
C ASN A 308 -15.20 11.12 1.73
N GLY A 309 -14.89 9.85 1.46
CA GLY A 309 -13.64 9.19 1.83
C GLY A 309 -13.57 8.79 3.31
N ASP A 310 -14.70 8.62 4.00
CA ASP A 310 -14.72 8.28 5.43
C ASP A 310 -14.70 6.77 5.73
N GLY A 311 -14.67 5.94 4.68
CA GLY A 311 -14.65 4.47 4.77
C GLY A 311 -16.04 3.84 4.87
N LEU A 312 -17.12 4.63 4.84
CA LEU A 312 -18.50 4.17 4.85
C LEU A 312 -19.18 4.47 3.50
N PRO A 313 -19.85 3.50 2.86
CA PRO A 313 -20.59 3.79 1.63
C PRO A 313 -21.78 4.72 1.88
N ASP A 314 -21.82 5.83 1.16
CA ASP A 314 -22.90 6.82 1.16
C ASP A 314 -23.95 6.53 0.08
N ARG A 315 -25.17 7.06 0.24
CA ARG A 315 -26.20 6.98 -0.81
C ARG A 315 -26.14 8.21 -1.69
N VAL A 316 -26.00 7.98 -3.00
CA VAL A 316 -25.97 9.05 -4.00
C VAL A 316 -27.08 8.86 -5.03
N PHE A 317 -27.63 9.96 -5.54
CA PHE A 317 -28.79 9.97 -6.44
C PHE A 317 -28.67 10.99 -7.58
N ASP A 318 -29.31 10.71 -8.71
CA ASP A 318 -29.41 11.62 -9.87
C ASP A 318 -30.49 12.71 -9.75
N ARG A 319 -31.28 12.64 -8.66
CA ARG A 319 -32.31 13.60 -8.26
C ARG A 319 -32.63 13.41 -6.78
N ASN A 320 -33.28 14.39 -6.17
CA ASN A 320 -33.75 14.28 -4.80
C ASN A 320 -34.82 13.17 -4.71
N PRO A 321 -34.65 12.11 -3.89
CA PRO A 321 -35.61 11.03 -3.83
C PRO A 321 -36.96 11.44 -3.22
N LYS A 322 -37.04 12.56 -2.48
CA LYS A 322 -38.28 13.06 -1.86
C LYS A 322 -39.05 14.02 -2.78
N THR A 323 -38.35 14.85 -3.54
CA THR A 323 -38.96 15.93 -4.34
C THR A 323 -38.82 15.76 -5.85
N ASP A 324 -38.08 14.73 -6.29
CA ASP A 324 -37.71 14.48 -7.69
C ASP A 324 -36.99 15.65 -8.40
N GLN A 325 -36.49 16.62 -7.62
CA GLN A 325 -35.64 17.70 -8.10
C GLN A 325 -34.34 17.13 -8.70
N GLN A 326 -34.09 17.37 -9.98
CA GLN A 326 -32.88 16.89 -10.66
C GLN A 326 -31.60 17.53 -10.11
N GLY A 327 -30.53 16.74 -10.10
CA GLY A 327 -29.19 17.14 -9.66
C GLY A 327 -28.49 16.00 -8.92
N PHE A 328 -27.24 16.21 -8.54
CA PHE A 328 -26.48 15.20 -7.80
C PHE A 328 -26.73 15.36 -6.30
N PHE A 329 -27.40 14.39 -5.68
CA PHE A 329 -27.73 14.40 -4.25
C PHE A 329 -26.94 13.32 -3.51
N VAL A 330 -26.43 13.67 -2.34
CA VAL A 330 -25.64 12.80 -1.47
C VAL A 330 -26.29 12.73 -0.10
N TYR A 331 -26.45 11.52 0.42
CA TYR A 331 -26.93 11.21 1.76
C TYR A 331 -25.82 10.48 2.49
N LEU A 332 -25.16 11.17 3.41
CA LEU A 332 -23.97 10.66 4.08
C LEU A 332 -24.33 9.56 5.08
N ASN A 333 -23.50 8.54 5.13
CA ASN A 333 -23.61 7.44 6.06
C ASN A 333 -23.19 7.91 7.47
N THR A 334 -23.99 7.55 8.47
CA THR A 334 -23.77 7.94 9.88
C THR A 334 -23.23 6.79 10.73
N GLY A 335 -22.97 5.64 10.12
CA GLY A 335 -22.62 4.38 10.77
C GLY A 335 -23.82 3.56 11.21
N ASP A 336 -25.01 4.16 11.28
CA ASP A 336 -26.22 3.47 11.72
C ASP A 336 -27.50 3.86 10.94
N GLY A 337 -27.33 4.64 9.86
CA GLY A 337 -28.34 5.18 8.97
C GLY A 337 -27.74 6.18 7.97
N PHE A 338 -28.59 7.01 7.35
CA PHE A 338 -28.17 8.10 6.47
C PHE A 338 -28.71 9.46 6.93
N ASP A 339 -27.99 10.54 6.62
CA ASP A 339 -28.41 11.90 6.95
C ASP A 339 -29.62 12.40 6.11
N ASN A 340 -29.90 13.71 6.18
CA ASN A 340 -31.03 14.31 5.47
C ASN A 340 -30.82 14.54 3.97
N GLY A 341 -29.60 14.32 3.47
CA GLY A 341 -29.19 14.55 2.10
C GLY A 341 -28.91 16.01 1.76
N LYS A 342 -27.87 16.25 0.96
CA LYS A 342 -27.48 17.57 0.41
C LYS A 342 -27.35 17.48 -1.10
N GLN A 343 -27.71 18.54 -1.80
CA GLN A 343 -27.37 18.69 -3.22
C GLN A 343 -25.90 19.09 -3.35
N TRP A 344 -25.08 18.21 -3.89
CA TRP A 344 -23.65 18.47 -4.15
C TRP A 344 -23.42 19.10 -5.52
N GLN A 345 -24.34 18.85 -6.47
CA GLN A 345 -24.29 19.52 -7.77
C GLN A 345 -25.70 19.85 -8.28
N ALA A 346 -25.85 21.08 -8.78
CA ALA A 346 -27.06 21.51 -9.46
C ALA A 346 -27.32 20.66 -10.72
N ASN A 347 -28.56 20.68 -11.19
CA ASN A 347 -28.94 20.00 -12.43
C ASN A 347 -28.09 20.46 -13.61
N LEU A 348 -27.45 19.52 -14.31
CA LEU A 348 -26.67 19.78 -15.52
C LEU A 348 -27.48 19.60 -16.82
N GLY A 349 -28.80 19.41 -16.72
CA GLY A 349 -29.70 19.22 -17.85
C GLY A 349 -30.07 17.75 -18.00
N ASP A 350 -29.70 17.13 -19.12
CA ASP A 350 -30.03 15.73 -19.42
C ASP A 350 -29.75 14.79 -18.25
N ASN A 351 -30.65 13.83 -18.04
CA ASN A 351 -30.57 12.89 -16.92
C ASN A 351 -29.21 12.21 -16.79
N TRP A 352 -28.54 11.89 -17.91
CA TRP A 352 -27.24 11.21 -17.89
C TRP A 352 -26.14 12.03 -17.19
N LYS A 353 -26.22 13.37 -17.24
CA LYS A 353 -25.22 14.27 -16.66
C LYS A 353 -25.29 14.34 -15.14
N ASN A 354 -26.39 13.90 -14.53
CA ASN A 354 -26.59 13.90 -13.08
C ASN A 354 -26.37 12.51 -12.45
N ARG A 355 -26.10 11.47 -13.25
CA ARG A 355 -26.05 10.10 -12.75
C ARG A 355 -24.83 9.87 -11.85
N PRO A 356 -25.00 9.10 -10.76
CA PRO A 356 -23.90 8.60 -9.95
C PRO A 356 -23.38 7.27 -10.49
N THR A 357 -23.12 7.15 -11.78
CA THR A 357 -22.71 5.85 -12.36
C THR A 357 -21.23 5.59 -12.07
N ASN A 358 -20.87 4.40 -11.60
CA ASN A 358 -19.48 3.96 -11.42
C ASN A 358 -19.08 2.77 -12.33
N ALA A 359 -20.03 2.20 -13.07
CA ALA A 359 -19.78 1.11 -14.01
C ALA A 359 -20.54 1.36 -15.31
N ASN A 360 -19.90 1.09 -16.46
CA ASN A 360 -20.46 1.40 -17.79
C ASN A 360 -20.76 2.90 -17.98
N GLY A 361 -19.92 3.75 -17.39
CA GLY A 361 -20.00 5.20 -17.47
C GLY A 361 -19.53 5.73 -18.82
N GLU A 362 -20.26 5.41 -19.90
CA GLU A 362 -19.95 5.86 -21.26
C GLU A 362 -19.83 7.37 -21.33
N ASN A 363 -20.82 8.09 -20.79
CA ASN A 363 -20.83 9.55 -20.83
C ASN A 363 -20.32 10.19 -19.54
N SER A 364 -20.47 9.50 -18.40
CA SER A 364 -19.98 9.99 -17.10
C SER A 364 -19.71 8.85 -16.13
N MET A 365 -18.69 9.00 -15.28
CA MET A 365 -18.34 8.03 -14.25
C MET A 365 -17.89 8.74 -12.96
N LEU A 366 -18.10 8.10 -11.81
CA LEU A 366 -17.44 8.41 -10.55
C LEU A 366 -16.21 7.52 -10.37
N ILE A 367 -15.04 8.14 -10.24
CA ILE A 367 -13.77 7.46 -10.03
C ILE A 367 -12.78 8.45 -9.42
N ASP A 368 -11.98 8.01 -8.44
CA ASP A 368 -10.84 8.79 -7.95
C ASP A 368 -9.77 8.81 -9.05
N ILE A 369 -9.68 9.92 -9.79
CA ILE A 369 -8.82 10.04 -10.98
C ILE A 369 -7.50 10.75 -10.67
N ASN A 370 -7.42 11.40 -9.51
CA ASN A 370 -6.23 12.12 -9.04
C ASN A 370 -5.51 11.41 -7.89
N GLY A 371 -6.10 10.35 -7.34
CA GLY A 371 -5.56 9.51 -6.28
C GLY A 371 -5.60 10.16 -4.90
N ASP A 372 -6.52 11.10 -4.64
CA ASP A 372 -6.68 11.80 -3.36
C ASP A 372 -7.63 11.10 -2.37
N GLY A 373 -8.24 9.99 -2.79
CA GLY A 373 -9.16 9.19 -1.98
C GLY A 373 -10.63 9.62 -2.12
N LEU A 374 -10.93 10.64 -2.91
CA LEU A 374 -12.30 11.11 -3.16
C LEU A 374 -12.71 10.80 -4.62
N PRO A 375 -13.85 10.11 -4.85
CA PRO A 375 -14.30 9.86 -6.22
C PRO A 375 -14.67 11.16 -6.95
N ASP A 376 -14.04 11.40 -8.10
CA ASP A 376 -14.26 12.55 -8.99
C ASP A 376 -15.31 12.25 -10.05
N ARG A 377 -15.93 13.28 -10.64
CA ARG A 377 -16.81 13.11 -11.80
C ARG A 377 -16.04 13.30 -13.10
N VAL A 378 -15.96 12.25 -13.89
CA VAL A 378 -15.34 12.28 -15.23
C VAL A 378 -16.41 12.19 -16.32
N PHE A 379 -16.23 12.92 -17.41
CA PHE A 379 -17.19 13.02 -18.52
C PHE A 379 -16.50 12.91 -19.88
N ASP A 380 -17.22 12.39 -20.88
CA ASP A 380 -16.76 12.27 -22.27
C ASP A 380 -16.98 13.53 -23.14
N ARG A 381 -17.57 14.56 -22.52
CA ARG A 381 -17.77 15.91 -23.04
C ARG A 381 -18.07 16.87 -21.88
N ASN A 382 -17.91 18.17 -22.11
CA ASN A 382 -18.33 19.17 -21.15
C ASN A 382 -19.85 19.09 -20.95
N PRO A 383 -20.35 18.85 -19.73
CA PRO A 383 -21.79 18.67 -19.50
C PRO A 383 -22.61 19.95 -19.68
N LYS A 384 -21.97 21.13 -19.71
CA LYS A 384 -22.64 22.42 -19.92
C LYS A 384 -22.58 22.90 -21.37
N THR A 385 -21.45 22.68 -22.05
CA THR A 385 -21.22 23.22 -23.41
C THR A 385 -21.25 22.17 -24.52
N GLU A 386 -21.40 20.89 -24.19
CA GLU A 386 -21.34 19.75 -25.13
C GLU A 386 -20.01 19.61 -25.88
N GLN A 387 -18.98 20.38 -25.50
CA GLN A 387 -17.65 20.28 -26.08
C GLN A 387 -17.08 18.88 -25.84
N LYS A 388 -16.79 18.13 -26.91
CA LYS A 388 -16.23 16.77 -26.80
C LYS A 388 -14.82 16.77 -26.22
N GLY A 389 -14.51 15.77 -25.40
CA GLY A 389 -13.21 15.56 -24.77
C GLY A 389 -13.33 14.93 -23.39
N PHE A 390 -12.22 14.63 -22.74
CA PHE A 390 -12.23 14.08 -21.39
C PHE A 390 -12.23 15.22 -20.37
N PHE A 391 -13.35 15.40 -19.66
CA PHE A 391 -13.53 16.45 -18.66
C PHE A 391 -13.57 15.83 -17.26
N VAL A 392 -12.88 16.47 -16.32
CA VAL A 392 -12.80 16.03 -14.93
C VAL A 392 -13.26 17.15 -14.02
N TYR A 393 -14.20 16.83 -13.14
CA TYR A 393 -14.71 17.67 -12.07
C TYR A 393 -14.23 17.08 -10.75
N LEU A 394 -13.27 17.77 -10.13
CA LEU A 394 -12.63 17.26 -8.92
C LEU A 394 -13.58 17.36 -7.72
N ASN A 395 -13.61 16.31 -6.91
CA ASN A 395 -14.34 16.30 -5.65
C ASN A 395 -13.65 17.25 -4.65
N THR A 396 -14.45 17.99 -3.90
CA THR A 396 -13.98 19.00 -2.93
C THR A 396 -14.28 18.62 -1.49
N GLY A 397 -14.84 17.42 -1.27
CA GLY A 397 -15.29 16.91 0.03
C GLY A 397 -16.76 17.19 0.35
N ASP A 398 -17.39 18.18 -0.30
CA ASP A 398 -18.81 18.48 -0.13
C ASP A 398 -19.53 18.93 -1.42
N GLY A 399 -18.90 18.65 -2.56
CA GLY A 399 -19.31 19.07 -3.90
C GLY A 399 -18.23 18.80 -4.95
N PHE A 400 -18.40 19.36 -6.14
CA PHE A 400 -17.43 19.26 -7.23
C PHE A 400 -17.01 20.64 -7.74
N ASP A 401 -15.78 20.75 -8.24
CA ASP A 401 -15.26 21.99 -8.84
C ASP A 401 -15.94 22.36 -10.17
N ASN A 402 -15.42 23.36 -10.88
CA ASN A 402 -16.01 23.83 -12.14
C ASN A 402 -15.73 22.93 -13.35
N GLY A 403 -14.91 21.89 -13.19
CA GLY A 403 -14.47 20.99 -14.24
C GLY A 403 -13.39 21.59 -15.13
N LYS A 404 -12.45 20.74 -15.57
CA LYS A 404 -11.42 21.08 -16.54
C LYS A 404 -11.35 20.02 -17.64
N GLN A 405 -11.00 20.45 -18.84
CA GLN A 405 -10.65 19.53 -19.92
C GLN A 405 -9.25 18.97 -19.65
N TRP A 406 -9.15 17.68 -19.41
CA TRP A 406 -7.87 16.98 -19.24
C TRP A 406 -7.38 16.40 -20.57
N GLN A 407 -8.30 16.12 -21.50
CA GLN A 407 -7.95 15.68 -22.84
C GLN A 407 -8.87 16.31 -23.88
N SER A 408 -8.27 16.83 -24.96
CA SER A 408 -9.00 17.18 -26.17
C SER A 408 -9.71 15.98 -26.76
N SER A 409 -10.77 16.20 -27.55
CA SER A 409 -11.44 15.11 -28.25
C SER A 409 -10.45 14.31 -29.10
N LEU A 410 -10.53 12.98 -29.00
CA LEU A 410 -9.75 12.06 -29.83
C LEU A 410 -10.37 11.81 -31.22
N GLY A 411 -11.45 12.52 -31.57
CA GLY A 411 -12.15 12.38 -32.86
C GLY A 411 -12.94 11.07 -33.02
N GLY A 412 -13.30 10.75 -34.26
CA GLY A 412 -14.04 9.53 -34.65
C GLY A 412 -15.57 9.69 -34.77
N ASP A 413 -16.18 8.83 -35.60
CA ASP A 413 -17.63 8.83 -35.87
C ASP A 413 -18.46 8.39 -34.66
N TYR A 414 -17.84 7.67 -33.72
CA TYR A 414 -18.45 7.18 -32.50
C TYR A 414 -17.72 7.76 -31.28
N ASN A 415 -18.48 8.30 -30.32
CA ASN A 415 -17.93 9.01 -29.14
C ASN A 415 -17.14 8.12 -28.17
N TRP A 416 -17.01 6.81 -28.42
CA TRP A 416 -16.36 5.85 -27.54
C TRP A 416 -14.93 6.25 -27.16
N LYS A 417 -14.19 6.93 -28.04
CA LYS A 417 -12.80 7.35 -27.77
C LYS A 417 -12.70 8.30 -26.58
N ASN A 418 -13.76 9.07 -26.29
CA ASN A 418 -13.78 10.02 -25.17
C ASN A 418 -14.44 9.42 -23.92
N HIS A 419 -15.07 8.25 -24.02
CA HIS A 419 -15.74 7.64 -22.88
C HIS A 419 -14.74 7.29 -21.77
N PRO A 420 -15.08 7.58 -20.49
CA PRO A 420 -14.35 7.05 -19.35
C PRO A 420 -14.23 5.54 -19.39
N THR A 421 -15.36 4.84 -19.54
CA THR A 421 -15.39 3.40 -19.80
C THR A 421 -16.53 3.09 -20.76
N HIS A 422 -16.25 2.31 -21.81
CA HIS A 422 -17.27 1.88 -22.77
C HIS A 422 -17.70 0.43 -22.50
N GLU A 423 -19.01 0.13 -22.42
CA GLU A 423 -19.62 -1.21 -22.32
C GLU A 423 -18.70 -2.30 -21.69
N ASN A 424 -18.59 -2.34 -20.37
CA ASN A 424 -17.77 -3.29 -19.61
C ASN A 424 -16.28 -3.33 -20.06
N GLY A 425 -15.76 -2.23 -20.60
CA GLY A 425 -14.38 -2.10 -21.06
C GLY A 425 -14.13 -2.47 -22.52
N LYS A 426 -15.17 -2.70 -23.33
CA LYS A 426 -15.07 -3.19 -24.72
C LYS A 426 -14.25 -2.32 -25.67
N TYR A 427 -14.07 -1.02 -25.40
CA TYR A 427 -13.22 -0.13 -26.20
C TYR A 427 -12.30 0.77 -25.38
N SER A 428 -12.78 1.25 -24.25
CA SER A 428 -12.00 2.04 -23.30
C SER A 428 -12.32 1.64 -21.87
N MET A 429 -11.32 1.70 -20.99
CA MET A 429 -11.47 1.51 -19.56
C MET A 429 -10.47 2.38 -18.81
N LEU A 430 -10.86 2.83 -17.61
CA LEU A 430 -9.96 3.39 -16.61
C LEU A 430 -9.52 2.28 -15.67
N ILE A 431 -8.21 2.01 -15.62
CA ILE A 431 -7.62 1.02 -14.73
C ILE A 431 -6.17 1.38 -14.45
N ASP A 432 -5.75 1.27 -13.21
CA ASP A 432 -4.32 1.40 -12.87
C ASP A 432 -3.59 0.14 -13.36
N ILE A 433 -2.96 0.23 -14.53
CA ILE A 433 -2.24 -0.90 -15.12
C ILE A 433 -0.74 -0.89 -14.77
N ASN A 434 -0.23 0.28 -14.39
CA ASN A 434 1.18 0.47 -14.11
C ASN A 434 1.52 0.37 -12.60
N GLY A 435 0.51 0.42 -11.73
CA GLY A 435 0.61 0.28 -10.28
C GLY A 435 1.04 1.55 -9.54
N ASP A 436 0.89 2.74 -10.15
CA ASP A 436 1.21 4.03 -9.53
C ASP A 436 0.09 4.56 -8.61
N GLY A 437 -1.04 3.86 -8.55
CA GLY A 437 -2.20 4.25 -7.77
C GLY A 437 -3.06 5.32 -8.45
N LEU A 438 -2.94 5.51 -9.76
CA LEU A 438 -3.81 6.34 -10.60
C LEU A 438 -4.42 5.50 -11.73
N PRO A 439 -5.68 5.75 -12.13
CA PRO A 439 -6.24 5.07 -13.28
C PRO A 439 -5.58 5.49 -14.60
N ASP A 440 -5.13 4.53 -15.40
CA ASP A 440 -4.70 4.74 -16.78
C ASP A 440 -5.86 4.60 -17.76
N ARG A 441 -5.82 5.33 -18.88
CA ARG A 441 -6.77 5.12 -19.98
C ARG A 441 -6.28 4.02 -20.91
N VAL A 442 -6.98 2.90 -20.90
CA VAL A 442 -6.65 1.72 -21.69
C VAL A 442 -7.67 1.52 -22.81
N PHE A 443 -7.18 1.24 -24.02
CA PHE A 443 -7.99 1.01 -25.22
C PHE A 443 -7.70 -0.35 -25.87
N ASP A 444 -8.71 -0.96 -26.48
CA ASP A 444 -8.59 -2.21 -27.25
C ASP A 444 -8.00 -2.01 -28.66
N ARG A 445 -7.82 -0.75 -29.08
CA ARG A 445 -7.27 -0.33 -30.36
C ARG A 445 -6.62 1.04 -30.23
N ASN A 446 -5.74 1.38 -31.16
CA ASN A 446 -5.10 2.68 -31.17
C ASN A 446 -6.14 3.79 -31.45
N PRO A 447 -6.36 4.75 -30.53
CA PRO A 447 -7.41 5.76 -30.72
C PRO A 447 -7.12 6.73 -31.88
N LYS A 448 -5.86 6.85 -32.32
CA LYS A 448 -5.48 7.72 -33.46
C LYS A 448 -5.61 7.02 -34.81
N THR A 449 -5.32 5.72 -34.88
CA THR A 449 -5.24 4.98 -36.16
C THR A 449 -6.33 3.93 -36.34
N ASP A 450 -7.14 3.66 -35.31
CA ASP A 450 -8.13 2.58 -35.23
C ASP A 450 -7.59 1.17 -35.51
N GLN A 451 -6.26 1.02 -35.53
CA GLN A 451 -5.60 -0.27 -35.64
C GLN A 451 -5.87 -1.10 -34.39
N GLN A 452 -6.45 -2.28 -34.58
CA GLN A 452 -6.63 -3.26 -33.52
C GLN A 452 -5.27 -3.78 -33.05
N GLY A 453 -5.10 -3.87 -31.74
CA GLY A 453 -3.88 -4.38 -31.11
C GLY A 453 -4.17 -4.79 -29.67
N PHE A 454 -3.31 -5.64 -29.09
CA PHE A 454 -3.42 -6.00 -27.68
C PHE A 454 -2.91 -4.81 -26.85
N LEU A 455 -3.84 -3.93 -26.47
CA LEU A 455 -3.64 -2.74 -25.62
C LEU A 455 -3.00 -1.51 -26.31
N SER A 456 -3.72 -0.39 -26.35
CA SER A 456 -3.16 0.96 -26.50
C SER A 456 -3.36 1.72 -25.20
N ILE A 457 -2.28 2.19 -24.57
CA ILE A 457 -2.33 2.86 -23.26
C ILE A 457 -2.04 4.35 -23.45
N LEU A 458 -2.92 5.19 -22.92
CA LEU A 458 -2.58 6.58 -22.61
C LEU A 458 -2.34 6.64 -21.11
N ILE A 459 -1.06 6.49 -20.74
CA ILE A 459 -0.61 6.59 -19.34
C ILE A 459 -0.86 8.02 -18.87
N GLN A 460 -1.47 8.16 -17.69
CA GLN A 460 -1.70 9.47 -17.11
C GLN A 460 -0.38 10.05 -16.59
N ALA A 461 0.31 10.84 -17.43
CA ALA A 461 1.34 11.74 -16.95
C ALA A 461 0.66 13.01 -16.42
N MET A 462 0.54 13.20 -15.10
CA MET A 462 0.16 14.51 -14.61
C MET A 462 1.32 15.49 -14.84
N ALA A 463 1.17 16.32 -15.87
CA ALA A 463 1.64 17.71 -15.83
C ALA A 463 0.56 18.55 -15.14
N LEU A 464 0.46 18.47 -13.80
CA LEU A 464 -0.21 19.51 -13.04
C LEU A 464 0.85 20.55 -12.65
N THR A 465 1.21 21.42 -13.58
CA THR A 465 1.76 22.72 -13.20
C THR A 465 0.66 23.49 -12.47
N MET A 466 0.63 23.40 -11.14
CA MET A 466 0.09 24.50 -10.36
C MET A 466 1.00 25.70 -10.62
N ALA A 467 0.50 26.62 -11.44
CA ALA A 467 1.06 27.95 -11.54
C ALA A 467 0.89 28.65 -10.18
N ASN A 468 1.84 28.44 -9.27
CA ASN A 468 2.09 29.37 -8.18
C ASN A 468 2.71 30.63 -8.80
N ASN A 469 1.86 31.47 -9.38
CA ASN A 469 2.16 32.88 -9.51
C ASN A 469 2.07 33.50 -8.11
N GLY A 470 3.14 33.33 -7.35
CA GLY A 470 3.40 33.99 -6.09
C GLY A 470 4.87 34.33 -6.03
N LYS A 471 5.27 35.40 -6.73
CA LYS A 471 6.55 36.06 -6.50
C LYS A 471 6.61 36.45 -5.02
N LEU A 472 7.46 35.79 -4.24
CA LEU A 472 8.06 36.39 -3.07
C LEU A 472 9.36 37.02 -3.56
N THR A 473 9.30 38.34 -3.79
CA THR A 473 10.45 39.24 -3.68
C THR A 473 10.85 39.40 -2.23
#